data_AF-A0A1Y1QPW4-F1
#
_entry.id   AF-A0A1Y1QPW4-F1
#
_cell.length_a   1.000
_cell.length_b   1.000
_cell.length_c   1.000
_cell.angle_alpha   90.00
_cell.angle_beta   90.00
_cell.angle_gamma   90.00
#
_symmetry.space_group_name_H-M   'P 1'
#
loop_
_entity.id
_entity.type
_entity.pdbx_description
1 polymer ?
#
loop_
_entity_poly.entity_id
_entity_poly.type
_entity_poly.pdbx_seq_one_letter_code
_entity_poly.pdbx_strand_id
1 'polypeptide(L)'
;INDTATPAAVSLGILQGTSPAALMSGASEMAGELAKMIEAQRLWDPINGKKYVKVEGWTTLAVMMGVVAREVQTTEADGIYTAVVELVRMSDGACISRASAECGEEKPWCTRPRYARRSMAQTRATGKACRLAFSWVMSLAGYEPTPLEEMPNDPIVAVVPQQIRPPVNDNTRPNIADSRINPHQRRMLEGKIAESGLERERIKTWVERSWKVDHFNALTNDQLNQLLIKIGQWAAAEKALADAKAAKEASNETV
;
A
#
# COMPACT_ATOMS: atom_id res chain seq x y z
N ILE A 1 40.88 -25.08 16.59
CA ILE A 1 39.72 -25.68 15.90
C ILE A 1 38.71 -24.55 15.79
N ASN A 2 38.63 -23.90 14.63
CA ASN A 2 37.71 -22.79 14.41
C ASN A 2 36.32 -23.37 14.18
N ASP A 3 35.47 -23.23 15.18
CA ASP A 3 34.06 -23.60 15.10
C ASP A 3 33.32 -22.46 14.39
N THR A 4 33.41 -22.43 13.06
CA THR A 4 32.57 -21.54 12.24
C THR A 4 31.17 -22.14 12.23
N ALA A 5 30.38 -21.83 13.25
CA ALA A 5 28.97 -22.15 13.29
C ALA A 5 28.30 -21.50 12.06
N THR A 6 27.93 -22.34 11.09
CA THR A 6 27.09 -21.94 9.96
C THR A 6 25.85 -21.25 10.51
N PRO A 7 25.53 -20.01 10.12
CA PRO A 7 24.34 -19.34 10.63
C PRO A 7 23.12 -20.20 10.29
N ALA A 8 22.44 -20.70 11.32
CA ALA A 8 21.23 -21.49 11.17
C ALA A 8 20.22 -20.68 10.35
N ALA A 9 19.78 -21.25 9.23
CA ALA A 9 18.83 -20.58 8.35
C ALA A 9 17.56 -20.25 9.14
N VAL A 10 17.21 -18.97 9.23
CA VAL A 10 15.95 -18.53 9.86
C VAL A 10 14.80 -18.92 8.94
N SER A 11 14.09 -19.99 9.31
CA SER A 11 12.94 -20.52 8.55
C SER A 11 11.63 -20.05 9.17
N LEU A 12 11.00 -19.06 8.54
CA LEU A 12 9.62 -18.66 8.83
C LEU A 12 8.68 -19.56 8.05
N GLY A 13 8.45 -20.77 8.58
CA GLY A 13 7.74 -21.80 7.83
C GLY A 13 8.46 -22.16 6.53
N ILE A 14 7.78 -22.19 5.38
CA ILE A 14 8.41 -22.53 4.09
C ILE A 14 9.19 -21.37 3.43
N LEU A 15 9.05 -20.13 3.91
CA LEU A 15 9.76 -19.00 3.34
C LEU A 15 11.23 -19.03 3.76
N GLN A 16 12.11 -19.26 2.79
CA GLN A 16 13.56 -19.24 2.97
C GLN A 16 14.21 -18.30 1.94
N GLY A 17 15.26 -17.60 2.35
CA GLY A 17 16.02 -16.72 1.47
C GLY A 17 17.52 -16.81 1.78
N THR A 18 18.34 -16.90 0.73
CA THR A 18 19.82 -16.89 0.85
C THR A 18 20.37 -15.49 1.16
N SER A 19 19.52 -14.45 1.07
CA SER A 19 19.81 -13.07 1.44
C SER A 19 18.51 -12.34 1.84
N PRO A 20 18.60 -11.20 2.54
CA PRO A 20 17.42 -10.37 2.84
C PRO A 20 16.64 -9.97 1.58
N ALA A 21 17.32 -9.64 0.48
CA ALA A 21 16.67 -9.26 -0.77
C ALA A 21 15.86 -10.42 -1.38
N ALA A 22 16.41 -11.63 -1.37
CA ALA A 22 15.69 -12.82 -1.83
C ALA A 22 14.46 -13.12 -0.96
N LEU A 23 14.59 -12.99 0.37
CA LEU A 23 13.48 -13.15 1.31
C LEU A 23 12.35 -12.14 1.02
N MET A 24 12.70 -10.86 0.85
CA MET A 24 11.72 -9.81 0.56
C MET A 24 11.05 -9.99 -0.79
N SER A 25 11.77 -10.50 -1.80
CA SER A 25 11.20 -10.83 -3.11
C SER A 25 10.14 -11.92 -3.01
N GLY A 26 10.47 -13.05 -2.35
CA GLY A 26 9.51 -14.14 -2.15
C GLY A 26 8.29 -13.72 -1.32
N ALA A 27 8.51 -12.90 -0.29
CA ALA A 27 7.41 -12.37 0.52
C ALA A 27 6.50 -11.43 -0.25
N SER A 28 7.07 -10.59 -1.13
CA SER A 28 6.29 -9.65 -1.96
C SER A 28 5.46 -10.38 -3.01
N GLU A 29 6.01 -11.44 -3.61
CA GLU A 29 5.26 -12.33 -4.52
C GLU A 29 4.08 -12.98 -3.80
N MET A 30 4.34 -13.57 -2.63
CA MET A 30 3.31 -14.18 -1.79
C MET A 30 2.23 -13.16 -1.38
N ALA A 31 2.63 -11.97 -0.96
CA ALA A 31 1.72 -10.88 -0.60
C ALA A 31 0.83 -10.47 -1.79
N GLY A 32 1.37 -10.46 -3.01
CA GLY A 32 0.62 -10.18 -4.23
C GLY A 32 -0.47 -11.22 -4.52
N GLU A 33 -0.14 -12.51 -4.43
CA GLU A 33 -1.13 -13.59 -4.62
C GLU A 33 -2.18 -13.62 -3.50
N LEU A 34 -1.75 -13.39 -2.26
CA LEU A 34 -2.66 -13.28 -1.13
C LEU A 34 -3.66 -12.13 -1.32
N ALA A 35 -3.19 -10.95 -1.76
CA ALA A 35 -4.04 -9.79 -2.00
C ALA A 35 -5.10 -10.06 -3.08
N LYS A 36 -4.74 -10.72 -4.19
CA LYS A 36 -5.69 -11.12 -5.23
C LYS A 36 -6.81 -12.00 -4.65
N MET A 37 -6.46 -12.96 -3.81
CA MET A 37 -7.44 -13.84 -3.17
C MET A 37 -8.34 -13.07 -2.19
N ILE A 38 -7.75 -12.25 -1.30
CA ILE A 38 -8.49 -11.46 -0.31
C ILE A 38 -9.51 -10.54 -1.00
N GLU A 39 -9.14 -9.89 -2.10
CA GLU A 39 -10.07 -9.06 -2.88
C GLU A 39 -11.15 -9.90 -3.57
N ALA A 40 -10.77 -11.00 -4.22
CA ALA A 40 -11.71 -11.87 -4.93
C ALA A 40 -12.78 -12.47 -4.00
N GLN A 41 -12.40 -12.81 -2.77
CA GLN A 41 -13.27 -13.42 -1.77
C GLN A 41 -13.87 -12.41 -0.77
N ARG A 42 -13.55 -11.12 -0.89
CA ARG A 42 -14.00 -10.04 0.01
C ARG A 42 -13.71 -10.35 1.49
N LEU A 43 -12.48 -10.77 1.78
CA LEU A 43 -12.02 -11.14 3.12
C LEU A 43 -11.52 -9.95 3.94
N TRP A 44 -12.07 -8.76 3.72
CA TRP A 44 -11.69 -7.55 4.46
C TRP A 44 -12.90 -6.63 4.60
N ASP A 45 -12.89 -5.79 5.63
CA ASP A 45 -13.88 -4.72 5.82
C ASP A 45 -13.19 -3.36 6.02
N PRO A 46 -13.77 -2.26 5.50
CA PRO A 46 -13.24 -0.91 5.69
C PRO A 46 -13.57 -0.39 7.09
N ILE A 47 -12.58 0.14 7.80
CA ILE A 47 -12.77 0.91 9.03
C ILE A 47 -11.93 2.19 8.91
N ASN A 48 -12.58 3.36 8.99
CA ASN A 48 -11.93 4.67 8.86
C ASN A 48 -11.02 4.79 7.61
N GLY A 49 -11.49 4.28 6.47
CA GLY A 49 -10.77 4.33 5.19
C GLY A 49 -9.61 3.34 5.05
N LYS A 50 -9.39 2.48 6.05
CA LYS A 50 -8.35 1.44 6.05
C LYS A 50 -8.97 0.06 5.91
N LYS A 51 -8.25 -0.89 5.29
CA LYS A 51 -8.72 -2.25 5.04
C LYS A 51 -8.21 -3.22 6.11
N TYR A 52 -9.11 -3.83 6.87
CA TYR A 52 -8.78 -4.82 7.90
C TYR A 52 -9.21 -6.20 7.44
N VAL A 53 -8.28 -7.16 7.48
CA VAL A 53 -8.48 -8.50 6.93
C VAL A 53 -9.10 -9.42 7.98
N LYS A 54 -10.12 -10.19 7.55
CA LYS A 54 -10.80 -11.22 8.34
C LYS A 54 -9.86 -12.38 8.62
N VAL A 55 -10.15 -13.15 9.67
CA VAL A 55 -9.32 -14.30 10.10
C VAL A 55 -9.00 -15.26 8.94
N GLU A 56 -9.91 -15.43 7.97
CA GLU A 56 -9.71 -16.33 6.82
C GLU A 56 -8.56 -15.88 5.92
N GLY A 57 -8.35 -14.58 5.75
CA GLY A 57 -7.18 -14.06 5.03
C GLY A 57 -5.87 -14.32 5.79
N TRP A 58 -5.91 -14.18 7.13
CA TRP A 58 -4.77 -14.47 7.99
C TRP A 58 -4.40 -15.96 8.04
N THR A 59 -5.38 -16.86 8.08
CA THR A 59 -5.12 -18.31 8.07
C THR A 59 -4.71 -18.79 6.69
N THR A 60 -5.18 -18.17 5.61
CA THR A 60 -4.64 -18.41 4.26
C THR A 60 -3.15 -18.09 4.22
N LEU A 61 -2.74 -16.91 4.72
CA LEU A 61 -1.33 -16.55 4.81
C LEU A 61 -0.55 -17.55 5.66
N ALA A 62 -1.09 -18.00 6.80
CA ALA A 62 -0.45 -19.03 7.60
C ALA A 62 -0.21 -20.33 6.81
N VAL A 63 -1.21 -20.79 6.05
CA VAL A 63 -1.09 -21.99 5.20
C VAL A 63 -0.07 -21.78 4.08
N MET A 64 -0.05 -20.61 3.43
CA MET A 64 0.98 -20.26 2.44
C MET A 64 2.39 -20.26 3.05
N MET A 65 2.51 -19.93 4.34
CA MET A 65 3.75 -20.03 5.09
C MET A 65 4.02 -21.46 5.61
N GLY A 66 3.17 -22.45 5.34
CA GLY A 66 3.35 -23.84 5.80
C GLY A 66 3.11 -24.02 7.30
N VAL A 67 2.19 -23.24 7.84
CA VAL A 67 1.87 -23.17 9.27
C VAL A 67 0.35 -23.28 9.46
N VAL A 68 -0.10 -23.96 10.51
CA VAL A 68 -1.54 -24.08 10.86
C VAL A 68 -1.80 -23.60 12.28
N ALA A 69 -3.01 -23.09 12.51
CA ALA A 69 -3.47 -22.77 13.84
C ALA A 69 -3.86 -24.04 14.62
N ARG A 70 -3.47 -24.09 15.89
CA ARG A 70 -3.79 -25.16 16.84
C ARG A 70 -4.28 -24.53 18.13
N GLU A 71 -5.52 -24.83 18.52
CA GLU A 71 -6.00 -24.49 19.87
C GLU A 71 -5.17 -25.24 20.91
N VAL A 72 -4.67 -24.51 21.91
CA VAL A 72 -3.97 -25.10 23.06
C VAL A 72 -4.90 -25.22 24.26
N GLN A 73 -5.64 -24.16 24.55
CA GLN A 73 -6.50 -24.09 25.72
C GLN A 73 -7.59 -23.04 25.49
N THR A 74 -8.79 -23.31 26.03
CA THR A 74 -9.82 -22.29 26.20
C THR A 74 -10.41 -22.41 27.59
N THR A 75 -10.40 -21.32 28.36
CA THR A 75 -11.00 -21.22 29.70
C THR A 75 -12.21 -20.29 29.67
N GLU A 76 -13.10 -20.44 30.65
CA GLU A 76 -14.22 -19.54 30.85
C GLU A 76 -14.26 -19.07 32.31
N ALA A 77 -14.44 -17.76 32.51
CA ALA A 77 -14.70 -17.14 33.80
C ALA A 77 -15.74 -16.03 33.60
N ASP A 78 -16.80 -16.03 34.40
CA ASP A 78 -17.86 -15.01 34.39
C ASP A 78 -18.45 -14.71 32.99
N GLY A 79 -18.59 -15.74 32.14
CA GLY A 79 -19.11 -15.59 30.78
C GLY A 79 -18.12 -15.00 29.76
N ILE A 80 -16.87 -14.77 30.16
CA ILE A 80 -15.75 -14.37 29.30
C ILE A 80 -14.93 -15.61 28.96
N TYR A 81 -14.73 -15.84 27.66
CA TYR A 81 -13.87 -16.92 27.17
C TYR A 81 -12.49 -16.38 26.84
N THR A 82 -11.45 -17.01 27.36
CA THR A 82 -10.05 -16.74 27.02
C THR A 82 -9.49 -17.94 26.27
N ALA A 83 -9.17 -17.77 25.00
CA ALA A 83 -8.58 -18.82 24.16
C ALA A 83 -7.08 -18.57 23.95
N VAL A 84 -6.31 -19.64 23.87
CA VAL A 84 -4.88 -19.66 23.55
C VAL A 84 -4.68 -20.50 22.29
N VAL A 85 -4.09 -19.90 21.27
CA VAL A 85 -3.82 -20.54 19.98
C VAL A 85 -2.33 -20.44 19.65
N GLU A 86 -1.79 -21.54 19.16
CA GLU A 86 -0.45 -21.62 18.57
C GLU A 86 -0.55 -21.69 17.05
N LEU A 87 0.45 -21.14 16.38
CA LEU A 87 0.76 -21.41 15.00
C LEU A 87 1.88 -22.43 14.93
N VAL A 88 1.60 -23.61 14.38
CA VAL A 88 2.56 -24.73 14.30
C VAL A 88 2.99 -24.98 12.88
N ARG A 89 4.30 -25.14 12.65
CA ARG A 89 4.85 -25.51 11.35
C ARG A 89 4.42 -26.95 11.02
N MET A 90 3.90 -27.15 9.82
CA MET A 90 3.34 -28.44 9.42
C MET A 90 4.40 -29.56 9.31
N SER A 91 5.66 -29.21 9.01
CA SER A 91 6.71 -30.20 8.75
C SER A 91 7.25 -30.90 10.00
N ASP A 92 7.29 -30.20 11.14
CA ASP A 92 7.94 -30.68 12.37
C ASP A 92 7.13 -30.40 13.65
N GLY A 93 5.99 -29.70 13.53
CA GLY A 93 5.15 -29.32 14.67
C GLY A 93 5.73 -28.19 15.52
N ALA A 94 6.81 -27.53 15.09
CA ALA A 94 7.42 -26.44 15.85
C ALA A 94 6.45 -25.26 16.02
N CYS A 95 6.35 -24.73 17.23
CA CYS A 95 5.55 -23.55 17.52
C CYS A 95 6.27 -22.30 16.98
N ILE A 96 5.64 -21.64 16.00
CA ILE A 96 6.14 -20.43 15.33
C ILE A 96 5.64 -19.16 16.03
N SER A 97 4.40 -19.19 16.53
CA SER A 97 3.78 -18.06 17.23
C SER A 97 2.71 -18.58 18.20
N ARG A 98 2.42 -17.80 19.23
CA ARG A 98 1.40 -18.11 20.24
C ARG A 98 0.72 -16.82 20.69
N ALA A 99 -0.59 -16.84 20.77
CA ALA A 99 -1.37 -15.71 21.25
C ALA A 99 -2.59 -16.14 22.06
N SER A 100 -3.06 -15.23 22.90
CA SER A 100 -4.35 -15.34 23.58
C SER A 100 -5.26 -14.16 23.27
N ALA A 101 -6.56 -14.41 23.29
CA ALA A 101 -7.59 -13.41 23.14
C ALA A 101 -8.86 -13.77 23.93
N GLU A 102 -9.63 -12.75 24.25
CA GLU A 102 -10.84 -12.84 25.06
C GLU A 102 -12.08 -12.47 24.26
N CYS A 103 -13.24 -13.01 24.65
CA CYS A 103 -14.55 -12.61 24.14
C CYS A 103 -15.63 -12.87 25.19
N GLY A 104 -16.43 -11.85 25.52
CA GLY A 104 -17.57 -12.06 26.41
C GLY A 104 -18.29 -10.79 26.84
N GLU A 105 -17.59 -9.83 27.45
CA GLU A 105 -18.23 -8.68 28.09
C GLU A 105 -18.73 -7.62 27.10
N GLU A 106 -18.07 -7.52 25.95
CA GLU A 106 -18.29 -6.46 24.98
C GLU A 106 -19.54 -6.71 24.12
N LYS A 107 -20.20 -5.64 23.66
CA LYS A 107 -21.29 -5.76 22.68
C LYS A 107 -20.73 -6.07 21.28
N PRO A 108 -21.39 -6.92 20.47
CA PRO A 108 -22.64 -7.64 20.76
C PRO A 108 -22.44 -8.99 21.46
N TRP A 109 -21.22 -9.34 21.88
CA TRP A 109 -20.85 -10.68 22.36
C TRP A 109 -21.45 -11.05 23.72
N CYS A 110 -21.70 -10.07 24.60
CA CYS A 110 -22.33 -10.30 25.90
C CYS A 110 -23.72 -10.93 25.84
N THR A 111 -24.44 -10.78 24.73
CA THR A 111 -25.75 -11.40 24.53
C THR A 111 -25.68 -12.68 23.69
N ARG A 112 -24.51 -13.03 23.13
CA ARG A 112 -24.37 -14.21 22.26
C ARG A 112 -24.35 -15.51 23.09
N PRO A 113 -24.83 -16.62 22.50
CA PRO A 113 -24.78 -17.91 23.17
C PRO A 113 -23.33 -18.34 23.45
N ARG A 114 -23.14 -19.17 24.48
CA ARG A 114 -21.83 -19.61 24.99
C ARG A 114 -20.91 -20.15 23.89
N TYR A 115 -21.42 -20.99 22.99
CA TYR A 115 -20.62 -21.56 21.90
C TYR A 115 -20.06 -20.48 20.96
N ALA A 116 -20.85 -19.44 20.65
CA ALA A 116 -20.44 -18.38 19.74
C ALA A 116 -19.35 -17.49 20.35
N ARG A 117 -19.46 -17.18 21.65
CA ARG A 117 -18.39 -16.46 22.39
C ARG A 117 -17.11 -17.27 22.45
N ARG A 118 -17.19 -18.57 22.76
CA ARG A 118 -16.04 -19.48 22.76
C ARG A 118 -15.35 -19.49 21.40
N SER A 119 -16.11 -19.72 20.33
CA SER A 119 -15.57 -19.72 18.96
C SER A 119 -14.96 -18.38 18.58
N MET A 120 -15.57 -17.26 18.96
CA MET A 120 -15.01 -15.94 18.66
C MET A 120 -13.70 -15.66 19.41
N ALA A 121 -13.59 -16.07 20.69
CA ALA A 121 -12.32 -15.98 21.41
C ALA A 121 -11.20 -16.74 20.66
N GLN A 122 -11.50 -17.92 20.13
CA GLN A 122 -10.56 -18.71 19.32
C GLN A 122 -10.23 -18.03 17.99
N THR A 123 -11.23 -17.45 17.31
CA THR A 123 -11.04 -16.68 16.08
C THR A 123 -10.08 -15.51 16.32
N ARG A 124 -10.31 -14.72 17.38
CA ARG A 124 -9.43 -13.60 17.74
C ARG A 124 -8.02 -14.06 18.10
N ALA A 125 -7.90 -15.13 18.89
CA ALA A 125 -6.60 -15.67 19.27
C ALA A 125 -5.83 -16.18 18.03
N THR A 126 -6.54 -16.79 17.06
CA THR A 126 -5.98 -17.24 15.79
C THR A 126 -5.47 -16.06 14.96
N GLY A 127 -6.32 -15.05 14.73
CA GLY A 127 -5.93 -13.84 14.00
C GLY A 127 -4.73 -13.15 14.64
N LYS A 128 -4.72 -13.02 15.97
CA LYS A 128 -3.60 -12.45 16.72
C LYS A 128 -2.32 -13.27 16.61
N ALA A 129 -2.40 -14.60 16.67
CA ALA A 129 -1.23 -15.47 16.50
C ALA A 129 -0.62 -15.30 15.09
N CYS A 130 -1.47 -15.21 14.06
CA CYS A 130 -1.05 -14.86 12.69
C CYS A 130 -0.42 -13.47 12.59
N ARG A 131 -1.05 -12.45 13.21
CA ARG A 131 -0.51 -11.08 13.23
C ARG A 131 0.89 -11.01 13.81
N LEU A 132 1.11 -11.66 14.95
CA LEU A 132 2.42 -11.65 15.63
C LEU A 132 3.52 -12.26 14.75
N ALA A 133 3.19 -13.24 13.92
CA ALA A 133 4.15 -13.88 13.02
C ALA A 133 4.32 -13.16 11.67
N PHE A 134 3.21 -12.71 11.08
CA PHE A 134 3.13 -12.43 9.64
C PHE A 134 2.54 -11.06 9.28
N SER A 135 2.35 -10.16 10.25
CA SER A 135 1.82 -8.81 9.99
C SER A 135 2.57 -8.03 8.92
N TRP A 136 3.89 -8.20 8.83
CA TRP A 136 4.71 -7.55 7.81
C TRP A 136 4.34 -7.98 6.38
N VAL A 137 3.98 -9.26 6.15
CA VAL A 137 3.49 -9.74 4.84
C VAL A 137 2.11 -9.16 4.55
N MET A 138 1.25 -9.07 5.57
CA MET A 138 -0.07 -8.44 5.42
C MET A 138 0.05 -6.95 5.04
N SER A 139 1.02 -6.23 5.61
CA SER A 139 1.34 -4.85 5.22
C SER A 139 1.92 -4.76 3.80
N LEU A 140 2.78 -5.70 3.38
CA LEU A 140 3.24 -5.78 1.99
C LEU A 140 2.08 -5.97 1.01
N ALA A 141 1.04 -6.70 1.42
CA ALA A 141 -0.18 -6.91 0.63
C ALA A 141 -1.11 -5.67 0.60
N GLY A 142 -0.79 -4.60 1.33
CA GLY A 142 -1.54 -3.35 1.33
C GLY A 142 -2.71 -3.30 2.33
N TYR A 143 -2.71 -4.17 3.33
CA TYR A 143 -3.72 -4.22 4.39
C TYR A 143 -3.18 -3.76 5.74
N GLU A 144 -4.09 -3.41 6.65
CA GLU A 144 -3.70 -3.11 8.02
C GLU A 144 -3.17 -4.37 8.72
N PRO A 145 -2.13 -4.25 9.57
CA PRO A 145 -1.52 -5.38 10.25
C PRO A 145 -2.41 -5.94 11.37
N THR A 146 -3.52 -5.30 11.70
CA THR A 146 -4.46 -5.74 12.74
C THR A 146 -5.59 -6.57 12.12
N PRO A 147 -5.87 -7.79 12.61
CA PRO A 147 -7.04 -8.56 12.21
C PRO A 147 -8.33 -7.81 12.47
N LEU A 148 -9.32 -8.01 11.60
CA LEU A 148 -10.63 -7.38 11.74
C LEU A 148 -11.27 -7.70 13.09
N GLU A 149 -11.11 -8.92 13.60
CA GLU A 149 -11.76 -9.38 14.83
C GLU A 149 -11.17 -8.76 16.11
N GLU A 150 -9.99 -8.12 16.02
CA GLU A 150 -9.42 -7.28 17.08
C GLU A 150 -9.95 -5.82 17.05
N MET A 151 -10.69 -5.43 16.01
CA MET A 151 -11.18 -4.06 15.87
C MET A 151 -12.47 -3.82 16.68
N PRO A 152 -12.66 -2.61 17.24
CA PRO A 152 -13.92 -2.25 17.89
C PRO A 152 -15.09 -2.37 16.92
N ASN A 153 -16.23 -2.86 17.41
CA ASN A 153 -17.49 -2.81 16.68
C ASN A 153 -18.06 -1.39 16.69
N ASP A 154 -17.31 -0.41 16.19
CA ASP A 154 -17.87 0.90 15.92
C ASP A 154 -18.89 0.78 14.80
N PRO A 155 -20.00 1.55 14.83
CA PRO A 155 -20.95 1.55 13.73
C PRO A 155 -20.17 1.90 12.47
N ILE A 156 -20.16 0.94 11.54
CA ILE A 156 -19.65 1.10 10.18
C ILE A 156 -20.30 2.38 9.67
N VAL A 157 -19.56 3.49 9.65
CA VAL A 157 -19.94 4.61 8.81
C VAL A 157 -19.99 3.98 7.44
N ALA A 158 -21.19 3.93 6.86
CA ALA A 158 -21.39 3.40 5.53
C ALA A 158 -20.51 4.23 4.60
N VAL A 159 -19.27 3.78 4.39
CA VAL A 159 -18.53 4.10 3.20
C VAL A 159 -19.40 3.47 2.14
N VAL A 160 -20.20 4.31 1.48
CA VAL A 160 -20.93 3.93 0.27
C VAL A 160 -19.95 3.08 -0.52
N PRO A 161 -20.22 1.79 -0.76
CA PRO A 161 -19.30 0.95 -1.49
C PRO A 161 -19.01 1.66 -2.79
N GLN A 162 -17.79 2.22 -2.94
CA GLN A 162 -17.32 2.49 -4.28
C GLN A 162 -17.31 1.11 -4.92
N GLN A 163 -18.22 0.88 -5.86
CA GLN A 163 -18.26 -0.35 -6.63
C GLN A 163 -16.83 -0.62 -7.10
N ILE A 164 -16.21 -1.66 -6.56
CA ILE A 164 -15.01 -2.24 -7.15
C ILE A 164 -15.52 -2.78 -8.47
N ARG A 165 -15.30 -2.00 -9.52
CA ARG A 165 -15.52 -2.45 -10.89
C ARG A 165 -14.64 -3.69 -11.07
N PRO A 166 -15.10 -4.74 -11.79
CA PRO A 166 -14.21 -5.83 -12.17
C PRO A 166 -12.91 -5.25 -12.76
N PRO A 167 -11.76 -5.96 -12.72
CA PRO A 167 -10.59 -5.51 -13.46
C PRO A 167 -11.00 -5.38 -14.92
N VAL A 168 -11.30 -4.15 -15.32
CA VAL A 168 -11.56 -3.80 -16.71
C VAL A 168 -10.26 -4.12 -17.42
N ASN A 169 -10.33 -4.94 -18.47
CA ASN A 169 -9.23 -5.06 -19.41
C ASN A 169 -9.09 -3.67 -20.07
N ASP A 170 -8.20 -2.85 -19.51
CA ASP A 170 -8.34 -1.40 -19.61
C ASP A 170 -7.57 -0.80 -20.77
N ASN A 171 -8.03 -1.12 -21.97
CA ASN A 171 -7.69 -0.33 -23.16
C ASN A 171 -8.57 0.94 -23.27
N THR A 172 -9.30 1.32 -22.21
CA THR A 172 -10.27 2.44 -22.21
C THR A 172 -10.15 3.39 -21.01
N ARG A 173 -9.26 3.15 -20.05
CA ARG A 173 -8.81 4.14 -19.07
C ARG A 173 -8.16 5.25 -19.90
N PRO A 174 -8.59 6.52 -19.78
CA PRO A 174 -7.76 7.59 -20.32
C PRO A 174 -6.38 7.38 -19.70
N ASN A 175 -5.36 7.32 -20.56
CA ASN A 175 -3.99 7.17 -20.11
C ASN A 175 -3.77 8.20 -18.98
N ILE A 176 -2.99 7.88 -17.94
CA ILE A 176 -2.65 8.88 -16.92
C ILE A 176 -2.09 10.14 -17.60
N ALA A 177 -1.42 9.95 -18.75
CA ALA A 177 -0.98 10.98 -19.69
C ALA A 177 -2.12 11.86 -20.26
N ASP A 178 -3.30 11.31 -20.57
CA ASP A 178 -4.47 12.01 -21.14
C ASP A 178 -5.36 12.66 -20.06
N SER A 179 -5.16 12.31 -18.80
CA SER A 179 -5.89 12.89 -17.68
C SER A 179 -5.50 14.35 -17.47
N ARG A 180 -6.49 15.20 -17.15
CA ARG A 180 -6.27 16.63 -16.88
C ARG A 180 -5.41 16.84 -15.64
N ILE A 181 -4.58 17.88 -15.66
CA ILE A 181 -3.69 18.19 -14.55
C ILE A 181 -4.46 18.58 -13.28
N ASN A 182 -3.94 18.14 -12.14
CA ASN A 182 -4.54 18.39 -10.83
C ASN A 182 -4.14 19.77 -10.26
N PRO A 183 -4.81 20.27 -9.20
CA PRO A 183 -4.51 21.57 -8.59
C PRO A 183 -3.05 21.77 -8.16
N HIS A 184 -2.40 20.71 -7.68
CA HIS A 184 -1.01 20.77 -7.24
C HIS A 184 -0.05 20.90 -8.42
N GLN A 185 -0.26 20.12 -9.48
CA GLN A 185 0.52 20.17 -10.71
C GLN A 185 0.43 21.53 -11.40
N ARG A 186 -0.73 22.20 -11.35
CA ARG A 186 -0.90 23.59 -11.82
C ARG A 186 -0.01 24.55 -11.06
N ARG A 187 -0.06 24.49 -9.72
CA ARG A 187 0.75 25.35 -8.85
C ARG A 187 2.25 25.15 -9.11
N MET A 188 2.67 23.91 -9.37
CA MET A 188 4.04 23.58 -9.73
C MET A 188 4.44 24.13 -11.12
N LEU A 189 3.57 24.03 -12.12
CA LEU A 189 3.81 24.64 -13.44
C LEU A 189 3.96 26.15 -13.33
N GLU A 190 3.08 26.82 -12.58
CA GLU A 190 3.16 28.27 -12.38
C GLU A 190 4.44 28.69 -11.68
N GLY A 191 4.90 27.93 -10.67
CA GLY A 191 6.19 28.14 -10.03
C GLY A 191 7.35 28.03 -11.02
N LYS A 192 7.37 26.97 -11.84
CA LYS A 192 8.43 26.77 -12.84
C LYS A 192 8.45 27.84 -13.93
N ILE A 193 7.29 28.34 -14.34
CA ILE A 193 7.22 29.46 -15.29
C ILE A 193 7.85 30.70 -14.66
N ALA A 194 7.52 31.02 -13.41
CA ALA A 194 8.09 32.17 -12.71
C ALA A 194 9.61 32.04 -12.53
N GLU A 195 10.11 30.84 -12.18
CA GLU A 195 11.54 30.57 -12.01
C GLU A 195 12.33 30.61 -13.32
N SER A 196 11.69 30.30 -14.46
CA SER A 196 12.35 30.26 -15.77
C SER A 196 12.70 31.64 -16.34
N GLY A 197 12.13 32.71 -15.78
CA GLY A 197 12.31 34.08 -16.29
C GLY A 197 11.58 34.37 -17.61
N LEU A 198 10.84 33.40 -18.15
CA LEU A 198 10.08 33.52 -19.40
C LEU A 198 8.74 34.24 -19.18
N GLU A 199 8.32 35.00 -20.19
CA GLU A 199 7.04 35.71 -20.15
C GLU A 199 5.84 34.72 -20.18
N ARG A 200 4.97 34.83 -19.16
CA ARG A 200 3.80 33.96 -19.00
C ARG A 200 2.85 34.00 -20.19
N GLU A 201 2.59 35.18 -20.74
CA GLU A 201 1.66 35.35 -21.87
C GLU A 201 2.19 34.67 -23.13
N ARG A 202 3.50 34.74 -23.40
CA ARG A 202 4.13 34.02 -24.52
C ARG A 202 3.93 32.50 -24.42
N ILE A 203 4.08 31.94 -23.22
CA ILE A 203 3.86 30.51 -22.98
C ILE A 203 2.39 30.15 -23.19
N LYS A 204 1.47 30.98 -22.71
CA LYS A 204 0.03 30.80 -22.87
C LYS A 204 -0.39 30.84 -24.34
N THR A 205 0.07 31.84 -25.10
CA THR A 205 -0.20 31.94 -26.55
C THR A 205 0.35 30.73 -27.31
N TRP A 206 1.51 30.21 -26.92
CA TRP A 206 2.06 29.00 -27.53
C TRP A 206 1.21 27.75 -27.22
N VAL A 207 0.74 27.60 -25.98
CA VAL A 207 -0.14 26.49 -25.56
C VAL A 207 -1.47 26.53 -26.31
N GLU A 208 -2.10 27.70 -26.39
CA GLU A 208 -3.35 27.91 -27.14
C GLU A 208 -3.16 27.55 -28.63
N ARG A 209 -2.06 28.01 -29.24
CA ARG A 209 -1.78 27.75 -30.66
C ARG A 209 -1.41 26.28 -30.94
N SER A 210 -0.66 25.65 -30.05
CA SER A 210 -0.09 24.30 -30.29
C SER A 210 -1.07 23.19 -29.97
N TRP A 211 -1.90 23.38 -28.92
CA TRP A 211 -2.79 22.34 -28.43
C TRP A 211 -4.28 22.73 -28.46
N LYS A 212 -4.64 23.95 -28.88
CA LYS A 212 -6.02 24.47 -28.87
C LYS A 212 -6.67 24.40 -27.49
N VAL A 213 -5.87 24.70 -26.46
CA VAL A 213 -6.27 24.66 -25.06
C VAL A 213 -6.29 26.09 -24.52
N ASP A 214 -7.45 26.56 -24.07
CA ASP A 214 -7.66 27.96 -23.69
C ASP A 214 -6.91 28.38 -22.42
N HIS A 215 -6.69 27.46 -21.49
CA HIS A 215 -6.08 27.74 -20.18
C HIS A 215 -5.22 26.58 -19.69
N PHE A 216 -4.21 26.86 -18.85
CA PHE A 216 -3.40 25.82 -18.21
C PHE A 216 -4.24 24.78 -17.45
N ASN A 217 -5.43 25.17 -16.97
CA ASN A 217 -6.41 24.28 -16.33
C ASN A 217 -6.92 23.14 -17.21
N ALA A 218 -6.77 23.26 -18.53
CA ALA A 218 -7.24 22.29 -19.51
C ALA A 218 -6.12 21.46 -20.13
N LEU A 219 -4.89 21.57 -19.61
CA LEU A 219 -3.78 20.71 -19.98
C LEU A 219 -4.00 19.27 -19.48
N THR A 220 -3.58 18.31 -20.29
CA THR A 220 -3.36 16.92 -19.87
C THR A 220 -2.00 16.77 -19.19
N ASN A 221 -1.80 15.68 -18.46
CA ASN A 221 -0.53 15.37 -17.81
C ASN A 221 0.62 15.22 -18.83
N ASP A 222 0.33 14.67 -20.01
CA ASP A 222 1.30 14.58 -21.11
C ASP A 222 1.69 15.97 -21.61
N GLN A 223 0.70 16.81 -21.89
CA GLN A 223 0.93 18.19 -22.31
C GLN A 223 1.71 18.98 -21.25
N LEU A 224 1.44 18.76 -19.97
CA LEU A 224 2.23 19.34 -18.88
C LEU A 224 3.70 18.90 -18.95
N ASN A 225 3.97 17.60 -19.09
CA ASN A 225 5.34 17.11 -19.17
C ASN A 225 6.08 17.67 -20.40
N GLN A 226 5.42 17.69 -21.57
CA GLN A 226 5.98 18.30 -22.77
C GLN A 226 6.23 19.80 -22.59
N LEU A 227 5.32 20.52 -21.94
CA LEU A 227 5.44 21.95 -21.68
C LEU A 227 6.62 22.25 -20.75
N LEU A 228 6.81 21.46 -19.69
CA LEU A 228 7.94 21.61 -18.78
C LEU A 228 9.29 21.43 -19.48
N ILE A 229 9.37 20.46 -20.40
CA ILE A 229 10.57 20.26 -21.23
C ILE A 229 10.81 21.49 -22.12
N LYS A 230 9.76 22.02 -22.75
CA LYS A 230 9.85 23.21 -23.62
C LYS A 230 10.25 24.47 -22.86
N ILE A 231 9.69 24.70 -21.68
CA ILE A 231 10.07 25.81 -20.79
C ILE A 231 11.57 25.72 -20.46
N GLY A 232 12.08 24.53 -20.12
CA GLY A 232 13.51 24.32 -19.88
C GLY A 232 14.38 24.63 -21.11
N GLN A 233 13.95 24.19 -22.29
CA GLN A 233 14.66 24.48 -23.55
C GLN A 233 14.67 25.97 -23.89
N TRP A 234 13.54 26.67 -23.72
CA TRP A 234 13.44 28.10 -23.99
C TRP A 234 14.26 28.94 -23.01
N ALA A 235 14.21 28.60 -21.72
CA ALA A 235 15.03 29.27 -20.71
C ALA A 235 16.53 29.10 -20.99
N ALA A 236 16.95 27.89 -21.38
CA ALA A 236 18.33 27.63 -21.77
C ALA A 236 18.74 28.40 -23.04
N ALA A 237 17.84 28.50 -24.03
CA ALA A 237 18.09 29.23 -25.26
C ALA A 237 18.19 30.74 -25.05
N GLU A 238 17.33 31.34 -24.22
CA GLU A 238 17.41 32.76 -23.89
C GLU A 238 18.67 33.09 -23.11
N LYS A 239 19.05 32.23 -22.17
CA LYS A 239 20.32 32.39 -21.45
C LYS A 239 21.52 32.33 -22.41
N ALA A 240 21.55 31.35 -23.31
CA ALA A 240 22.63 31.23 -24.29
C ALA A 240 22.69 32.44 -25.25
N LEU A 241 21.53 33.00 -25.64
CA LEU A 241 21.48 34.21 -26.47
C LEU A 241 21.97 35.45 -25.72
N ALA A 242 21.60 35.59 -24.44
CA ALA A 242 22.08 36.67 -23.58
C ALA A 242 23.60 36.58 -23.39
N ASP A 243 24.13 35.39 -23.12
CA ASP A 243 25.57 35.14 -22.97
C ASP A 243 26.33 35.44 -24.28
N ALA A 244 25.79 35.05 -25.44
CA ALA A 244 26.39 35.33 -26.74
C ALA A 244 26.35 36.82 -27.11
N LYS A 245 25.32 37.54 -26.69
CA LYS A 245 25.21 39.00 -26.89
C LYS A 245 26.21 39.75 -25.99
N ALA A 246 26.31 39.36 -24.73
CA ALA A 246 27.30 39.91 -23.79
C ALA A 246 28.74 39.66 -24.28
N ALA A 247 29.03 38.47 -24.83
CA ALA A 247 30.33 38.16 -25.42
C ALA A 247 30.65 39.02 -26.65
N LYS A 248 29.65 39.32 -27.50
CA LYS A 248 29.81 40.22 -28.65
C LYS A 248 30.01 41.68 -28.24
N GLU A 249 29.27 42.17 -27.25
CA GLU A 249 29.43 43.53 -26.72
C GLU A 249 30.81 43.70 -26.05
N ALA A 250 31.25 42.73 -25.26
CA ALA A 250 32.60 42.74 -24.67
C ALA A 250 33.71 42.72 -25.73
N SER A 251 33.53 42.00 -26.85
CA SER A 251 34.47 42.00 -27.96
C SER A 251 34.47 43.28 -28.80
N ASN A 252 33.40 44.08 -28.72
CA ASN A 252 33.27 45.34 -29.46
C ASN A 252 33.74 46.56 -28.63
N GLU A 253 33.90 46.41 -27.30
CA GLU A 253 34.53 47.40 -26.41
C GLU A 253 36.05 47.22 -26.27
N THR A 254 36.61 46.11 -26.77
CA THR A 254 38.06 45.84 -26.78
C THR A 254 38.78 46.19 -28.09
N VAL A 255 38.08 46.87 -29.01
CA VAL A 255 38.63 47.46 -30.24
C VAL A 255 38.51 48.98 -30.15
#